data_AF-A0A928D6D0-F1
#
_entry.id   AF-A0A928D6D0-F1
#
_cell.length_a   1.000
_cell.length_b   1.000
_cell.length_c   1.000
_cell.angle_alpha   90.00
_cell.angle_beta   90.00
_cell.angle_gamma   90.00
#
_symmetry.space_group_name_H-M   'P 1'
#
loop_
_entity.id
_entity.type
_entity.pdbx_description
1 polymer ?
#
loop_
_entity_poly.entity_id
_entity_poly.type
_entity_poly.pdbx_seq_one_letter_code
_entity_poly.pdbx_strand_id
1 'polypeptide(L)'
;MRILFRYVFREFCVPLAYCLAGFMSIYVLFELFGIFNRILEAKPGLGLCVLYFAGYLSPYFKWLAPACLMLAALYTMWSFCRHSELIAMRASGVGFLSIVRPMLVVAVLMAAFVGWVNESFVPKYAQWSRQMRSAKFNLEDLAREDNIVYHNVENSRTWNIGASLNDTA
;
A
#
# COMPACT_ATOMS: atom_id res chain seq x y z
N MET A 1 32.07 -0.54 -13.12
CA MET A 1 31.17 -0.28 -11.96
C MET A 1 29.79 -0.99 -12.02
N ARG A 2 29.48 -1.83 -13.03
CA ARG A 2 28.18 -2.57 -13.06
C ARG A 2 28.03 -3.60 -11.94
N ILE A 3 29.13 -4.23 -11.50
CA ILE A 3 29.12 -5.25 -10.45
C ILE A 3 28.74 -4.62 -9.10
N LEU A 4 29.39 -3.51 -8.73
CA LEU A 4 29.08 -2.75 -7.49
C LEU A 4 27.63 -2.26 -7.50
N PHE A 5 27.16 -1.72 -8.63
CA PHE A 5 25.76 -1.31 -8.77
C PHE A 5 24.78 -2.47 -8.52
N ARG A 6 25.02 -3.63 -9.14
CA ARG A 6 24.16 -4.82 -8.98
C ARG A 6 24.21 -5.37 -7.56
N TYR A 7 25.38 -5.32 -6.92
CA TYR A 7 25.56 -5.75 -5.55
C TYR A 7 24.75 -4.86 -4.59
N VAL A 8 24.99 -3.55 -4.59
CA VAL A 8 24.28 -2.61 -3.71
C VAL A 8 22.77 -2.61 -3.98
N PHE A 9 22.35 -2.73 -5.24
CA PHE A 9 20.94 -2.85 -5.59
C PHE A 9 20.29 -4.09 -4.94
N ARG A 10 20.93 -5.25 -5.05
CA ARG A 10 20.40 -6.49 -4.45
C ARG A 10 20.37 -6.39 -2.93
N GLU A 11 21.44 -5.88 -2.33
CA GLU A 11 21.54 -5.70 -0.88
C GLU A 11 20.48 -4.71 -0.36
N PHE A 12 20.04 -3.75 -1.18
CA PHE A 12 18.97 -2.81 -0.86
C PHE A 12 17.55 -3.37 -1.06
N CYS A 13 17.32 -4.13 -2.12
CA CYS A 13 16.00 -4.68 -2.40
C CYS A 13 15.55 -5.71 -1.34
N VAL A 14 16.48 -6.48 -0.77
CA VAL A 14 16.18 -7.49 0.26
C VAL A 14 15.55 -6.87 1.52
N PRO A 15 16.19 -5.94 2.25
CA PRO A 15 15.62 -5.30 3.43
C PRO A 15 14.38 -4.48 3.09
N LEU A 16 14.32 -3.86 1.90
CA LEU A 16 13.11 -3.16 1.44
C LEU A 16 11.91 -4.09 1.34
N ALA A 17 12.09 -5.28 0.77
CA ALA A 17 11.04 -6.29 0.69
C ALA A 17 10.62 -6.79 2.08
N TYR A 18 11.58 -7.04 2.98
CA TYR A 18 11.29 -7.42 4.36
C TYR A 18 10.53 -6.34 5.14
N CYS A 19 10.93 -5.07 5.01
CA CYS A 19 10.22 -3.95 5.63
C CYS A 19 8.79 -3.86 5.09
N LEU A 20 8.60 -3.88 3.77
CA LEU A 20 7.26 -3.84 3.17
C LEU A 20 6.41 -5.02 3.65
N ALA A 21 6.92 -6.25 3.56
CA ALA A 21 6.17 -7.44 3.98
C ALA A 21 5.82 -7.38 5.49
N GLY A 22 6.76 -6.95 6.34
CA GLY A 22 6.56 -6.82 7.76
C GLY A 22 5.50 -5.79 8.13
N PHE A 23 5.62 -4.56 7.62
CA PHE A 23 4.63 -3.51 7.89
C PHE A 23 3.25 -3.84 7.32
N MET A 24 3.18 -4.44 6.13
CA MET A 24 1.90 -4.88 5.55
C MET A 24 1.26 -5.98 6.39
N SER A 25 2.05 -6.94 6.88
CA SER A 25 1.54 -8.03 7.73
C SER A 25 0.95 -7.49 9.04
N ILE A 26 1.62 -6.51 9.66
CA ILE A 26 1.11 -5.85 10.87
C ILE A 26 -0.26 -5.19 10.60
N TYR A 27 -0.41 -4.48 9.48
CA TYR A 27 -1.69 -3.87 9.10
C TYR A 27 -2.80 -4.89 8.84
N VAL A 28 -2.46 -5.98 8.14
CA VAL A 28 -3.41 -7.09 7.92
C VAL A 28 -3.86 -7.68 9.25
N LEU A 29 -2.95 -7.88 10.20
CA LEU A 29 -3.28 -8.38 11.54
C LEU A 29 -4.22 -7.43 12.29
N PHE A 30 -3.95 -6.13 12.27
CA PHE A 30 -4.84 -5.13 12.90
C PHE A 30 -6.27 -5.20 12.34
N GLU A 31 -6.41 -5.27 11.02
CA GLU A 31 -7.74 -5.35 10.40
C GLU A 31 -8.40 -6.72 10.66
N LEU A 32 -7.62 -7.80 10.65
CA LEU A 32 -8.12 -9.13 10.97
C LEU A 32 -8.72 -9.18 12.38
N PHE A 33 -8.07 -8.58 13.39
CA PHE A 33 -8.63 -8.49 14.74
C PHE A 33 -9.92 -7.66 14.80
N GLY A 34 -10.02 -6.58 14.01
CA GLY A 34 -11.21 -5.74 13.97
C GLY A 34 -12.43 -6.41 13.34
N ILE A 35 -12.20 -7.36 12.42
CA ILE A 35 -13.25 -8.03 11.64
C ILE A 35 -13.38 -9.52 12.00
N PHE A 36 -12.57 -10.02 12.94
CA PHE A 36 -12.45 -11.44 13.29
C PHE A 36 -13.80 -12.14 13.50
N ASN A 37 -14.68 -11.56 14.32
CA ASN A 37 -16.02 -12.11 14.57
C ASN A 37 -16.89 -12.15 13.31
N ARG A 38 -16.78 -11.16 12.42
CA ARG A 38 -17.59 -11.09 11.19
C ARG A 38 -17.12 -12.08 10.13
N ILE A 39 -15.82 -12.32 10.02
CA ILE A 39 -15.28 -13.35 9.12
C ILE A 39 -15.72 -14.75 9.55
N LEU A 40 -15.75 -14.99 10.87
CA LEU A 40 -16.20 -16.28 11.43
C LEU A 40 -17.67 -16.58 11.09
N GLU A 41 -18.52 -15.56 11.12
CA GLU A 41 -19.95 -15.69 10.79
C GLU A 41 -20.22 -15.76 9.29
N ALA A 42 -19.53 -14.96 8.47
CA ALA A 42 -19.85 -14.80 7.05
C ALA A 42 -19.18 -15.84 6.12
N LYS A 43 -18.14 -16.58 6.58
CA LYS A 43 -17.35 -17.53 5.76
C LYS A 43 -17.09 -17.07 4.31
N PRO A 44 -16.54 -15.86 4.09
CA PRO A 44 -16.31 -15.36 2.74
C PRO A 44 -15.28 -16.24 1.99
N GLY A 45 -15.50 -16.39 0.68
CA GLY A 45 -14.55 -17.10 -0.20
C GLY A 45 -13.16 -16.44 -0.20
N LEU A 46 -12.10 -17.25 -0.23
CA LEU A 46 -10.69 -16.80 -0.12
C LEU A 46 -10.32 -15.67 -1.12
N GLY A 47 -10.86 -15.72 -2.34
CA GLY A 47 -10.62 -14.68 -3.36
C GLY A 47 -11.15 -13.30 -2.96
N LEU A 48 -12.32 -13.25 -2.31
CA LEU A 48 -12.92 -12.00 -1.84
C LEU A 48 -12.12 -11.40 -0.68
N CYS A 49 -11.61 -12.25 0.22
CA CYS A 49 -10.73 -11.82 1.32
C CYS A 49 -9.46 -11.14 0.82
N VAL A 50 -8.73 -11.76 -0.11
CA VAL A 50 -7.48 -11.18 -0.66
C VAL A 50 -7.74 -9.81 -1.28
N LEU A 51 -8.85 -9.68 -2.01
CA LEU A 51 -9.24 -8.46 -2.69
C LEU A 51 -9.67 -7.35 -1.71
N TYR A 52 -10.36 -7.73 -0.64
CA TYR A 52 -10.71 -6.84 0.47
C TYR A 52 -9.45 -6.29 1.16
N PHE A 53 -8.51 -7.17 1.53
CA PHE A 53 -7.25 -6.75 2.15
C PHE A 53 -6.40 -5.90 1.20
N ALA A 54 -6.35 -6.22 -0.09
CA ALA A 54 -5.66 -5.40 -1.09
C ALA A 54 -6.25 -3.98 -1.15
N GLY A 55 -7.58 -3.85 -1.12
CA GLY A 55 -8.25 -2.55 -1.09
C GLY A 55 -8.07 -1.79 0.23
N TYR A 56 -8.04 -2.50 1.36
CA TYR A 56 -7.73 -1.91 2.67
C TYR A 56 -6.29 -1.40 2.75
N LEU A 57 -5.31 -2.15 2.24
CA LEU A 57 -3.88 -1.80 2.29
C LEU A 57 -3.53 -0.64 1.35
N SER A 58 -4.21 -0.52 0.22
CA SER A 58 -3.95 0.50 -0.81
C SER A 58 -3.81 1.94 -0.28
N PRO A 59 -4.75 2.50 0.51
CA PRO A 59 -4.62 3.86 1.05
C PRO A 59 -3.48 4.03 2.07
N TYR A 60 -3.03 2.96 2.74
CA TYR A 60 -1.92 3.01 3.70
C TYR A 60 -0.55 2.88 3.01
N PHE A 61 -0.50 2.25 1.84
CA PHE A 61 0.73 2.03 1.06
C PHE A 61 1.52 3.32 0.82
N LYS A 62 0.82 4.43 0.53
CA LYS A 62 1.44 5.74 0.29
C LYS A 62 2.21 6.30 1.50
N TRP A 63 1.81 5.93 2.71
CA TRP A 63 2.47 6.33 3.95
C TRP A 63 3.56 5.34 4.35
N LEU A 64 3.34 4.04 4.13
CA LEU A 64 4.33 3.00 4.42
C LEU A 64 5.55 3.08 3.51
N ALA A 65 5.35 3.32 2.21
CA ALA A 65 6.44 3.21 1.23
C ALA A 65 7.65 4.12 1.54
N PRO A 66 7.49 5.41 1.86
CA PRO A 66 8.61 6.26 2.27
C PRO A 66 9.31 5.77 3.56
N ALA A 67 8.54 5.28 4.54
CA ALA A 67 9.09 4.78 5.80
C ALA A 67 9.92 3.50 5.58
N CYS A 68 9.40 2.55 4.79
CA CYS A 68 10.13 1.32 4.43
C CYS A 68 11.40 1.63 3.63
N LEU A 69 11.34 2.61 2.71
CA LEU A 69 12.51 3.06 1.94
C LEU A 69 13.63 3.59 2.86
N MET A 70 13.29 4.43 3.84
CA MET A 70 14.27 4.92 4.81
C MET A 70 14.87 3.80 5.65
N LEU A 71 14.04 2.89 6.16
CA LEU A 71 14.51 1.76 6.97
C LEU A 71 15.43 0.83 6.18
N ALA A 72 15.08 0.52 4.93
CA ALA A 72 15.94 -0.26 4.06
C ALA A 72 17.27 0.43 3.77
N ALA A 73 17.25 1.75 3.55
CA ALA A 73 18.46 2.54 3.33
C ALA A 73 19.37 2.58 4.56
N LEU A 74 18.76 2.73 5.74
CA LEU A 74 19.48 2.69 6.99
C LEU A 74 20.11 1.32 7.23
N TYR A 75 19.36 0.24 7.04
CA TYR A 75 19.83 -1.13 7.25
C TYR A 75 20.99 -1.48 6.31
N THR A 76 20.86 -1.14 5.02
CA THR A 76 21.94 -1.39 4.05
C THR A 76 23.20 -0.61 4.35
N MET A 77 23.07 0.68 4.65
CA MET A 77 24.23 1.50 5.01
C MET A 77 24.89 0.98 6.29
N TRP A 78 24.08 0.59 7.28
CA TRP A 78 24.56 -0.05 8.49
C TRP A 78 25.30 -1.36 8.21
N SER A 79 24.77 -2.21 7.32
CA SER A 79 25.43 -3.46 6.92
C SER A 79 26.79 -3.22 6.26
N PHE A 80 26.90 -2.25 5.36
CA PHE A 80 28.18 -1.88 4.72
C PHE A 80 29.19 -1.32 5.71
N CYS A 81 28.74 -0.57 6.72
CA CYS A 81 29.60 -0.10 7.80
C CYS A 81 30.08 -1.27 8.68
N ARG A 82 29.18 -2.18 9.05
CA ARG A 82 29.48 -3.32 9.95
C ARG A 82 30.51 -4.28 9.36
N HIS A 83 30.46 -4.52 8.05
CA HIS A 83 31.39 -5.39 7.35
C HIS A 83 32.63 -4.66 6.81
N SER A 84 32.82 -3.38 7.16
CA SER A 84 33.89 -2.51 6.63
C SER A 84 33.93 -2.38 5.09
N GLU A 85 32.86 -2.79 4.40
CA GLU A 85 32.76 -2.71 2.93
C GLU A 85 32.72 -1.27 2.45
N LEU A 86 32.04 -0.39 3.20
CA LEU A 86 32.01 1.04 2.90
C LEU A 86 33.42 1.65 2.90
N ILE A 87 34.25 1.24 3.87
CA ILE A 87 35.62 1.71 4.04
C ILE A 87 36.49 1.19 2.88
N ALA A 88 36.36 -0.09 2.52
CA ALA A 88 37.07 -0.69 1.40
C ALA A 88 36.73 -0.03 0.05
N MET A 89 35.43 0.24 -0.20
CA MET A 89 34.98 0.96 -1.39
C MET A 89 35.59 2.37 -1.45
N ARG A 90 35.57 3.10 -0.33
CA ARG A 90 36.14 4.45 -0.24
C ARG A 90 37.66 4.47 -0.42
N ALA A 91 38.38 3.51 0.18
CA ALA A 91 39.83 3.37 0.02
C ALA A 91 40.24 3.05 -1.42
N SER A 92 39.37 2.36 -2.17
CA SER A 92 39.55 2.05 -3.59
C SER A 92 39.27 3.24 -4.52
N GLY A 93 39.02 4.44 -3.99
CA GLY A 93 38.73 5.64 -4.75
C GLY A 93 37.29 5.73 -5.28
N VAL A 94 36.38 4.86 -4.82
CA VAL A 94 34.96 4.94 -5.21
C VAL A 94 34.33 6.15 -4.53
N GLY A 95 33.76 7.04 -5.35
CA GLY A 95 33.00 8.20 -4.86
C GLY A 95 31.73 7.78 -4.12
N PHE A 96 31.37 8.53 -3.08
CA PHE A 96 30.16 8.26 -2.28
C PHE A 96 28.88 8.24 -3.14
N LEU A 97 28.78 9.14 -4.13
CA LEU A 97 27.65 9.19 -5.06
C LEU A 97 27.46 7.88 -5.84
N SER A 98 28.54 7.16 -6.17
CA SER A 98 28.44 5.89 -6.90
C SER A 98 27.83 4.77 -6.05
N ILE A 99 27.99 4.85 -4.72
CA ILE A 99 27.43 3.88 -3.76
C ILE A 99 25.93 4.17 -3.56
N VAL A 100 25.56 5.45 -3.46
CA VAL A 100 24.17 5.87 -3.20
C VAL A 100 23.28 5.83 -4.46
N ARG A 101 23.87 5.99 -5.65
CA ARG A 101 23.14 5.97 -6.94
C ARG A 101 22.15 4.80 -7.12
N PRO A 102 22.51 3.53 -6.87
CA PRO A 102 21.54 2.42 -6.96
C PRO A 102 20.35 2.57 -6.00
N MET A 103 20.57 3.10 -4.79
CA MET A 103 19.50 3.33 -3.81
C MET A 103 18.54 4.42 -4.29
N LEU A 104 19.08 5.51 -4.87
CA LEU A 104 18.27 6.58 -5.46
C LEU A 104 17.44 6.10 -6.65
N VAL A 105 18.00 5.26 -7.52
CA VAL A 105 17.25 4.67 -8.63
C VAL A 105 16.05 3.87 -8.11
N VAL A 106 16.24 3.05 -7.08
CA VAL A 106 15.13 2.29 -6.48
C VAL A 106 14.12 3.23 -5.82
N ALA A 107 14.57 4.28 -5.14
CA ALA A 107 13.69 5.27 -4.52
C ALA A 107 12.79 5.97 -5.56
N VAL A 108 13.35 6.38 -6.69
CA VAL A 108 12.59 7.01 -7.79
C VAL A 108 11.59 6.00 -8.40
N LEU A 109 12.02 4.77 -8.66
CA LEU A 109 11.14 3.71 -9.17
C LEU A 109 9.99 3.42 -8.20
N MET A 110 10.27 3.36 -6.90
CA MET A 110 9.27 3.16 -5.87
C MET A 110 8.33 4.36 -5.76
N ALA A 111 8.83 5.60 -5.87
CA ALA A 111 8.00 6.80 -5.87
C ALA A 111 7.03 6.82 -7.07
N ALA A 112 7.52 6.48 -8.27
CA ALA A 112 6.70 6.34 -9.46
C ALA A 112 5.65 5.24 -9.30
N PHE A 113 6.03 4.10 -8.71
CA PHE A 113 5.11 3.01 -8.42
C PHE A 113 4.02 3.41 -7.42
N VAL A 114 4.39 4.10 -6.34
CA VAL A 114 3.45 4.64 -5.35
C VAL A 114 2.51 5.66 -6.00
N GLY A 115 3.02 6.56 -6.85
CA GLY A 115 2.22 7.51 -7.60
C GLY A 115 1.18 6.83 -8.49
N TRP A 116 1.62 5.82 -9.25
CA TRP A 116 0.74 5.04 -10.12
C TRP A 116 -0.35 4.28 -9.35
N VAL A 117 0.01 3.66 -8.21
CA VAL A 117 -0.95 3.00 -7.31
C VAL A 117 -1.92 4.02 -6.72
N ASN A 118 -1.46 5.21 -6.37
CA ASN A 118 -2.32 6.25 -5.80
C ASN A 118 -3.36 6.76 -6.80
N GLU A 119 -2.93 7.03 -8.03
CA GLU A 119 -3.81 7.58 -9.07
C GLU A 119 -4.80 6.55 -9.62
N SER A 120 -4.36 5.30 -9.86
CA SER A 120 -5.19 4.29 -10.51
C SER A 120 -5.91 3.35 -9.55
N PHE A 121 -5.28 2.97 -8.43
CA PHE A 121 -5.78 1.91 -7.54
C PHE A 121 -6.51 2.48 -6.31
N VAL A 122 -5.96 3.50 -5.63
CA VAL A 122 -6.56 4.00 -4.39
C VAL A 122 -8.02 4.44 -4.54
N PRO A 123 -8.46 5.21 -5.56
CA PRO A 123 -9.86 5.63 -5.65
C PRO A 123 -10.83 4.45 -5.84
N LYS A 124 -10.50 3.49 -6.71
CA LYS A 124 -11.38 2.35 -7.00
C LYS A 124 -11.44 1.35 -5.85
N TYR A 125 -10.30 0.99 -5.27
CA TYR A 125 -10.26 -0.07 -4.25
C TYR A 125 -10.59 0.43 -2.84
N ALA A 126 -10.31 1.70 -2.51
CA ALA A 126 -10.72 2.26 -1.21
C ALA A 126 -12.23 2.49 -1.15
N GLN A 127 -12.86 2.92 -2.25
CA GLN A 127 -14.33 3.01 -2.34
C GLN A 127 -14.96 1.63 -2.21
N TRP A 128 -14.41 0.65 -2.91
CA TRP A 128 -14.96 -0.71 -2.89
C TRP A 128 -14.82 -1.41 -1.52
N SER A 129 -13.67 -1.24 -0.85
CA SER A 129 -13.46 -1.72 0.53
C SER A 129 -14.46 -1.09 1.50
N ARG A 130 -14.75 0.21 1.35
CA ARG A 130 -15.75 0.91 2.15
C ARG A 130 -17.16 0.41 1.88
N GLN A 131 -17.52 0.20 0.61
CA GLN A 131 -18.81 -0.35 0.21
C GLN A 131 -19.02 -1.79 0.71
N MET A 132 -18.01 -2.66 0.64
CA MET A 132 -18.11 -4.00 1.23
C MET A 132 -18.26 -3.97 2.76
N ARG A 133 -17.63 -2.99 3.42
CA ARG A 133 -17.72 -2.80 4.88
C ARG A 133 -19.08 -2.22 5.30
N SER A 134 -19.69 -1.34 4.50
CA SER A 134 -21.05 -0.81 4.74
C SER A 134 -22.12 -1.87 4.43
N ALA A 135 -21.97 -2.60 3.33
CA ALA A 135 -22.90 -3.63 2.86
C ALA A 135 -22.89 -4.94 3.68
N LYS A 136 -22.24 -4.99 4.84
CA LYS A 136 -22.23 -6.16 5.75
C LYS A 136 -22.00 -7.51 5.04
N PHE A 137 -21.12 -7.57 4.03
CA PHE A 137 -20.85 -8.80 3.26
C PHE A 137 -22.09 -9.45 2.61
N ASN A 138 -23.19 -8.72 2.36
CA ASN A 138 -24.30 -9.17 1.51
C ASN A 138 -24.18 -8.54 0.12
N LEU A 139 -23.99 -9.38 -0.90
CA LEU A 139 -23.88 -8.94 -2.30
C LEU A 139 -25.18 -8.32 -2.84
N GLU A 140 -26.33 -8.57 -2.21
CA GLU A 140 -27.63 -7.97 -2.56
C GLU A 140 -27.75 -6.47 -2.20
N ASP A 141 -27.06 -6.00 -1.15
CA ASP A 141 -27.17 -4.60 -0.70
C ASP A 141 -26.35 -3.63 -1.59
N LEU A 142 -25.34 -4.14 -2.32
CA LEU A 142 -24.56 -3.35 -3.28
C LEU A 142 -25.41 -2.87 -4.48
N ALA A 143 -26.44 -3.63 -4.86
CA ALA A 143 -27.40 -3.21 -5.88
C ALA A 143 -28.46 -2.23 -5.34
N ARG A 144 -28.55 -2.07 -4.01
CA ARG A 144 -29.55 -1.24 -3.33
C ARG A 144 -28.97 0.10 -2.86
N GLU A 145 -27.65 0.25 -2.86
CA GLU A 145 -26.91 1.49 -2.53
C GLU A 145 -26.96 2.58 -3.62
N ASP A 146 -27.87 2.47 -4.59
CA ASP A 146 -28.21 3.56 -5.52
C ASP A 146 -28.92 4.75 -4.84
N ASN A 147 -29.09 4.72 -3.51
CA ASN A 147 -29.70 5.80 -2.73
C ASN A 147 -28.67 6.46 -1.80
N ILE A 148 -27.84 7.34 -2.36
CA ILE A 148 -26.85 8.10 -1.60
C ILE A 148 -27.55 9.24 -0.86
N VAL A 149 -27.69 9.10 0.47
CA VAL A 149 -28.23 10.15 1.34
C VAL A 149 -27.10 11.12 1.70
N TYR A 150 -27.11 12.31 1.12
CA TYR A 150 -26.19 13.41 1.47
C TYR A 150 -26.84 14.31 2.52
N HIS A 151 -26.28 14.32 3.74
CA HIS A 151 -26.73 15.19 4.81
C HIS A 151 -25.87 16.45 4.87
N ASN A 152 -26.43 17.61 4.51
CA ASN A 152 -25.78 18.90 4.69
C ASN A 152 -26.09 19.43 6.10
N VAL A 153 -25.06 19.48 6.95
CA VAL A 153 -25.17 19.88 8.37
C VAL A 153 -25.46 21.38 8.52
N GLU A 154 -25.03 22.20 7.58
CA GLU A 154 -25.13 23.67 7.67
C GLU A 154 -26.59 24.15 7.49
N ASN A 155 -27.35 23.48 6.62
CA ASN A 155 -28.73 23.82 6.32
C ASN A 155 -29.76 22.82 6.88
N SER A 156 -29.32 21.83 7.68
CA SER A 156 -30.19 20.78 8.24
C SER A 156 -31.08 20.11 7.17
N ARG A 157 -30.52 19.83 5.99
CA ARG A 157 -31.23 19.20 4.87
C ARG A 157 -30.56 17.90 4.47
N THR A 158 -31.37 16.87 4.31
CA THR A 158 -31.00 15.59 3.73
C THR A 158 -31.45 15.53 2.28
N TRP A 159 -30.51 15.27 1.39
CA TRP A 159 -30.78 15.00 -0.02
C TRP A 159 -30.66 13.51 -0.25
N ASN A 160 -31.71 12.88 -0.75
CA ASN A 160 -31.69 11.48 -1.09
C ASN A 160 -31.61 11.34 -2.61
N ILE A 161 -30.42 11.01 -3.11
CA ILE A 161 -30.20 10.84 -4.55
C ILE A 161 -30.36 9.36 -4.84
N GLY A 162 -31.57 8.98 -5.25
CA GLY A 162 -31.86 7.68 -5.84
C GLY A 162 -31.47 7.70 -7.32
N ALA A 163 -30.53 6.86 -7.74
CA ALA A 163 -30.29 6.66 -9.16
C ALA A 163 -31.52 5.96 -9.77
N SER A 164 -32.29 6.72 -10.56
CA SER A 164 -33.33 6.15 -11.41
C SER A 164 -32.65 5.49 -12.62
N LEU A 165 -32.45 4.17 -12.56
CA LEU A 165 -32.29 3.36 -13.76
C LEU A 165 -33.68 2.95 -14.28
N ASN A 166 -34.40 3.89 -14.91
CA ASN A 166 -35.20 3.60 -16.11
C ASN A 166 -35.80 4.89 -16.70
N ASP A 167 -35.22 5.35 -17.81
CA ASP A 167 -35.95 6.08 -18.86
C ASP A 167 -35.12 5.99 -20.15
N THR A 168 -35.22 4.83 -20.83
CA THR A 168 -35.03 4.69 -22.29
C THR A 168 -35.53 3.32 -22.72
N ALA A 169 -36.84 3.21 -22.92
CA ALA A 169 -37.47 2.42 -24.00
C ALA A 169 -38.97 2.73 -24.05
#